data_AF-A0A9E0N832-F1
#
_entry.id   AF-A0A9E0N832-F1
#
_cell.length_a   1.000
_cell.length_b   1.000
_cell.length_c   1.000
_cell.angle_alpha   90.00
_cell.angle_beta   90.00
_cell.angle_gamma   90.00
#
_symmetry.space_group_name_H-M   'P 1'
#
loop_
_entity.id
_entity.type
_entity.pdbx_description
1 polymer ?
#
loop_
_entity_poly.entity_id
_entity_poly.type
_entity_poly.pdbx_seq_one_letter_code
_entity_poly.pdbx_strand_id
1 'polypeptide(L)'
;MANIPMQFSFTAGSPIAARRIDDDDPFCMLVIADLGVSRAARSARPPASRKPVALDIDNFDAVFKAMAIELELDFDSTPVTLRLASLEDFHPDQLFARLEIFAALRQKRADLADPKRFHEAAASLGAAPEVPAAGGATAADPQAAGDLERLLGRKPAGTPSSAPSSAPASSLDPWLRSVVAPHVLPDIGNEQARLIAAVDSALAAEMRRVLHHPALMRLEANWRSIERLVRELDPGESLQLYLLDLSHEELAQDLSNHAADLSASALHRLLNGAHTQGADGRRWSVLISDLTVGTDLAGLQQLAALGALAGRASAPLLAAAHPSLLGCHAPGALAEPKTWQPLAADVAAYWQALRQSPVAPWIGLALPRVLARLPYGKTSDPVSTFSFEEMPEHQHHGYLWSSAAFALGLLAGQAFLNEGWEMALSAGAELGDLPSHSYRLDGESHLQPCAEVLMGEAAADAICRAGVMPLMSYRNRNTASLLRWQSIADPVRALQGVWS
;
A
#
# COMPACT_ATOMS: atom_id res chain seq x y z
N MET A 1 19.85 29.87 21.29
CA MET A 1 19.06 28.63 21.21
C MET A 1 17.71 28.95 21.82
N ALA A 2 16.66 29.06 21.00
CA ALA A 2 15.32 29.33 21.51
C ALA A 2 14.91 28.16 22.42
N ASN A 3 14.50 28.48 23.64
CA ASN A 3 14.08 27.50 24.63
C ASN A 3 12.73 26.94 24.18
N ILE A 4 12.74 25.82 23.45
CA ILE A 4 11.52 25.13 23.03
C ILE A 4 10.83 24.65 24.31
N PRO A 5 9.58 25.04 24.60
CA PRO A 5 8.92 24.66 25.85
C PRO A 5 8.74 23.14 25.92
N MET A 6 9.52 22.50 26.79
CA MET A 6 9.40 21.08 27.15
C MET A 6 8.30 20.89 28.19
N GLN A 7 7.05 21.19 27.82
CA GLN A 7 5.89 20.97 28.69
C GLN A 7 5.24 19.62 28.34
N PHE A 8 5.49 18.62 29.20
CA PHE A 8 4.83 17.31 29.18
C PHE A 8 3.78 17.15 30.29
N SER A 9 3.52 18.25 31.00
CA SER A 9 2.50 18.37 32.04
C SER A 9 1.28 19.03 31.42
N PHE A 10 0.44 18.25 30.76
CA PHE A 10 -0.82 18.75 30.20
C PHE A 10 -1.86 18.78 31.31
N THR A 11 -2.46 19.95 31.59
CA THR A 11 -3.57 20.10 32.54
C THR A 11 -4.84 19.52 31.93
N ALA A 12 -4.89 18.21 31.73
CA ALA A 12 -6.05 17.55 31.15
C ALA A 12 -7.08 17.20 32.23
N GLY A 13 -7.58 18.14 33.06
CA GLY A 13 -8.66 17.89 34.05
C GLY A 13 -8.42 16.81 35.13
N SER A 14 -9.41 16.55 36.02
CA SER A 14 -9.31 15.57 37.13
C SER A 14 -9.27 14.12 36.64
N PRO A 15 -8.31 13.25 37.07
CA PRO A 15 -8.20 11.86 36.60
C PRO A 15 -9.52 11.10 36.59
N ILE A 16 -9.75 10.26 35.57
CA ILE A 16 -10.88 9.33 35.58
C ILE A 16 -10.67 8.39 36.76
N ALA A 17 -11.66 8.27 37.66
CA ALA A 17 -11.55 7.37 38.80
C ALA A 17 -11.27 5.93 38.32
N ALA A 18 -10.26 5.26 38.89
CA ALA A 18 -9.97 3.88 38.60
C ALA A 18 -11.18 3.01 38.99
N ARG A 19 -11.89 2.46 38.01
CA ARG A 19 -12.88 1.41 38.20
C ARG A 19 -12.14 0.09 38.07
N ARG A 20 -12.45 -0.86 38.94
CA ARG A 20 -11.99 -2.24 38.82
C ARG A 20 -12.58 -2.85 37.54
N ILE A 21 -11.74 -3.46 36.74
CA ILE A 21 -12.17 -4.25 35.59
C ILE A 21 -12.69 -5.57 36.12
N ASP A 22 -13.88 -5.93 35.67
CA ASP A 22 -14.50 -7.21 35.96
C ASP A 22 -14.17 -8.19 34.82
N ASP A 23 -14.16 -9.50 35.11
CA ASP A 23 -13.76 -10.52 34.13
C ASP A 23 -14.65 -10.52 32.86
N ASP A 24 -15.88 -10.04 32.99
CA ASP A 24 -16.87 -9.92 31.91
C ASP A 24 -16.79 -8.59 31.14
N ASP A 25 -15.95 -7.62 31.57
CA ASP A 25 -15.81 -6.34 30.85
C ASP A 25 -15.16 -6.60 29.48
N PRO A 26 -15.62 -5.94 28.40
CA PRO A 26 -15.05 -6.17 27.06
C PRO A 26 -13.69 -5.51 26.87
N PHE A 27 -12.78 -6.18 26.16
CA PHE A 27 -11.53 -5.58 25.68
C PHE A 27 -11.83 -4.66 24.48
N CYS A 28 -11.91 -3.36 24.72
CA CYS A 28 -12.30 -2.39 23.71
C CYS A 28 -11.09 -1.74 23.04
N MET A 29 -10.90 -2.01 21.76
CA MET A 29 -9.82 -1.47 20.93
C MET A 29 -10.34 -0.29 20.12
N LEU A 30 -9.62 0.84 20.12
CA LEU A 30 -9.91 1.98 19.25
C LEU A 30 -8.80 2.19 18.22
N VAL A 31 -9.16 2.17 16.94
CA VAL A 31 -8.28 2.58 15.84
C VAL A 31 -8.55 4.06 15.51
N ILE A 32 -7.50 4.87 15.56
CA ILE A 32 -7.50 6.29 15.20
C ILE A 32 -6.59 6.44 13.98
N ALA A 33 -7.18 6.60 12.80
CA ALA A 33 -6.41 6.63 11.55
C ALA A 33 -7.05 7.56 10.51
N ASP A 34 -6.25 7.95 9.51
CA ASP A 34 -6.79 8.56 8.30
C ASP A 34 -7.42 7.46 7.43
N LEU A 35 -8.76 7.44 7.41
CA LEU A 35 -9.53 6.42 6.68
C LEU A 35 -10.00 6.90 5.30
N GLY A 36 -9.49 8.06 4.84
CA GLY A 36 -9.78 8.60 3.51
C GLY A 36 -11.21 9.11 3.34
N VAL A 37 -11.92 9.43 4.44
CA VAL A 37 -13.25 10.03 4.38
C VAL A 37 -13.20 11.36 3.62
N SER A 38 -14.11 11.55 2.67
CA SER A 38 -14.14 12.75 1.82
C SER A 38 -14.10 14.06 2.63
N ARG A 39 -13.43 15.08 2.08
CA ARG A 39 -13.37 16.42 2.71
C ARG A 39 -14.76 16.97 3.02
N ALA A 40 -15.72 16.80 2.10
CA ALA A 40 -17.11 17.21 2.31
C ALA A 40 -17.74 16.52 3.53
N ALA A 41 -17.56 15.20 3.68
CA ALA A 41 -18.06 14.45 4.82
C ALA A 41 -17.37 14.84 6.14
N ARG A 42 -16.05 15.12 6.11
CA ARG A 42 -15.29 15.62 7.26
C ARG A 42 -15.73 17.02 7.69
N SER A 43 -15.96 17.92 6.74
CA SER A 43 -16.47 19.27 7.03
C SER A 43 -17.88 19.25 7.62
N ALA A 44 -18.75 18.34 7.17
CA ALA A 44 -20.10 18.18 7.72
C ALA A 44 -20.11 17.63 9.16
N ARG A 45 -19.08 16.87 9.54
CA ARG A 45 -18.95 16.25 10.87
C ARG A 45 -17.55 16.57 11.44
N PRO A 46 -17.35 17.72 12.09
CA PRO A 46 -16.06 18.05 12.71
C PRO A 46 -15.69 17.00 13.78
N PRO A 47 -14.39 16.82 14.09
CA PRO A 47 -13.91 15.78 15.03
C PRO A 47 -14.74 15.69 16.33
N ALA A 48 -15.06 16.83 16.94
CA ALA A 48 -15.85 16.94 18.17
C ALA A 48 -17.25 16.28 18.12
N SER A 49 -17.82 16.13 16.93
CA SER A 49 -19.17 15.59 16.70
C SER A 49 -19.16 14.13 16.22
N ARG A 50 -17.97 13.61 15.89
CA ARG A 50 -17.81 12.23 15.44
C ARG A 50 -18.01 11.26 16.62
N LYS A 51 -18.35 10.02 16.30
CA LYS A 51 -18.42 8.94 17.27
C LYS A 51 -17.63 7.77 16.70
N PRO A 52 -16.85 7.06 17.53
CA PRO A 52 -16.26 5.80 17.12
C PRO A 52 -17.34 4.84 16.61
N VAL A 53 -17.05 4.17 15.50
CA VAL A 53 -17.95 3.24 14.83
C VAL A 53 -17.51 1.82 15.19
N ALA A 54 -18.41 1.03 15.76
CA ALA A 54 -18.12 -0.39 16.04
C ALA A 54 -17.91 -1.15 14.73
N LEU A 55 -16.98 -2.10 14.74
CA LEU A 55 -16.58 -2.87 13.58
C LEU A 55 -16.46 -4.34 13.95
N ASP A 56 -17.08 -5.21 13.15
CA ASP A 56 -17.02 -6.66 13.24
C ASP A 56 -17.00 -7.26 11.82
N ILE A 57 -16.98 -8.58 11.72
CA ILE A 57 -16.94 -9.29 10.43
C ILE A 57 -18.21 -9.09 9.59
N ASP A 58 -19.36 -8.92 10.24
CA ASP A 58 -20.67 -8.83 9.57
C ASP A 58 -20.94 -7.43 9.01
N ASN A 59 -20.40 -6.39 9.66
CA ASN A 59 -20.66 -5.00 9.31
C ASN A 59 -19.53 -4.31 8.54
N PHE A 60 -18.37 -4.95 8.37
CA PHE A 60 -17.17 -4.36 7.76
C PHE A 60 -17.46 -3.64 6.43
N ASP A 61 -18.06 -4.33 5.46
CA ASP A 61 -18.37 -3.76 4.14
C ASP A 61 -19.35 -2.59 4.21
N ALA A 62 -20.35 -2.69 5.11
CA ALA A 62 -21.33 -1.64 5.31
C ALA A 62 -20.69 -0.38 5.90
N VAL A 63 -19.78 -0.55 6.87
CA VAL A 63 -19.02 0.54 7.48
C VAL A 63 -18.07 1.17 6.46
N PHE A 64 -17.30 0.36 5.72
CA PHE A 64 -16.39 0.83 4.67
C PHE A 64 -17.13 1.71 3.66
N LYS A 65 -18.26 1.22 3.13
CA LYS A 65 -19.10 1.95 2.19
C LYS A 65 -19.68 3.24 2.80
N ALA A 66 -20.11 3.20 4.06
CA ALA A 66 -20.68 4.36 4.76
C ALA A 66 -19.66 5.46 5.07
N MET A 67 -18.36 5.13 5.11
CA MET A 67 -17.28 6.11 5.28
C MET A 67 -17.17 7.08 4.10
N ALA A 68 -17.74 6.74 2.93
CA ALA A 68 -17.70 7.58 1.72
C ALA A 68 -16.26 8.02 1.39
N ILE A 69 -15.40 7.02 1.20
CA ILE A 69 -13.97 7.18 0.97
C ILE A 69 -13.75 7.87 -0.38
N GLU A 70 -13.05 8.99 -0.35
CA GLU A 70 -12.70 9.78 -1.53
C GLU A 70 -11.27 10.29 -1.38
N LEU A 71 -10.42 9.94 -2.34
CA LEU A 71 -9.01 10.30 -2.35
C LEU A 71 -8.69 11.12 -3.60
N GLU A 72 -8.11 12.29 -3.41
CA GLU A 72 -7.53 13.09 -4.48
C GLU A 72 -6.09 12.62 -4.70
N LEU A 73 -5.80 12.12 -5.90
CA LEU A 73 -4.47 11.71 -6.33
C LEU A 73 -3.89 12.80 -7.23
N ASP A 74 -2.84 13.45 -6.76
CA ASP A 74 -2.18 14.52 -7.50
C ASP A 74 -1.14 13.92 -8.45
N PHE A 75 -1.44 14.03 -9.74
CA PHE A 75 -0.53 13.68 -10.81
C PHE A 75 -0.11 14.96 -11.56
N ASP A 76 1.04 14.92 -12.26
CA ASP A 76 1.79 16.06 -12.84
C ASP A 76 1.00 17.13 -13.65
N SER A 77 -0.30 16.97 -13.90
CA SER A 77 -1.14 17.98 -14.57
C SER A 77 -2.65 17.89 -14.31
N THR A 78 -3.16 16.81 -13.69
CA THR A 78 -4.61 16.62 -13.51
C THR A 78 -4.87 15.80 -12.26
N PRO A 79 -5.57 16.35 -11.26
CA PRO A 79 -5.96 15.59 -10.08
C PRO A 79 -6.96 14.50 -10.49
N VAL A 80 -6.76 13.29 -9.98
CA VAL A 80 -7.64 12.15 -10.20
C VAL A 80 -8.36 11.86 -8.90
N THR A 81 -9.69 11.97 -8.91
CA THR A 81 -10.52 11.62 -7.76
C THR A 81 -10.86 10.13 -7.80
N LEU A 82 -10.42 9.39 -6.79
CA LEU A 82 -10.75 7.99 -6.58
C LEU A 82 -11.84 7.88 -5.50
N ARG A 83 -12.90 7.14 -5.80
CA ARG A 83 -13.97 6.81 -4.85
C ARG A 83 -13.99 5.31 -4.62
N LEU A 84 -13.97 4.92 -3.35
CA LEU A 84 -13.90 3.52 -2.93
C LEU A 84 -15.16 3.18 -2.12
N ALA A 85 -15.81 2.09 -2.50
CA ALA A 85 -17.02 1.58 -1.87
C ALA A 85 -16.83 0.17 -1.26
N SER A 86 -15.77 -0.53 -1.65
CA SER A 86 -15.30 -1.77 -1.03
C SER A 86 -13.77 -1.88 -1.09
N LEU A 87 -13.21 -2.85 -0.37
CA LEU A 87 -11.77 -3.12 -0.39
C LEU A 87 -11.28 -3.69 -1.74
N GLU A 88 -12.17 -4.33 -2.50
CA GLU A 88 -11.87 -4.80 -3.87
C GLU A 88 -11.60 -3.66 -4.84
N ASP A 89 -12.05 -2.44 -4.53
CA ASP A 89 -11.87 -1.28 -5.39
C ASP A 89 -10.39 -0.82 -5.51
N PHE A 90 -9.51 -1.31 -4.62
CA PHE A 90 -8.06 -1.14 -4.75
C PHE A 90 -7.43 -2.06 -5.82
N HIS A 91 -8.16 -3.07 -6.29
CA HIS A 91 -7.65 -4.03 -7.29
C HIS A 91 -7.42 -3.33 -8.65
N PRO A 92 -6.35 -3.66 -9.42
CA PRO A 92 -6.02 -2.98 -10.66
C PRO A 92 -7.13 -3.04 -11.71
N ASP A 93 -7.90 -4.14 -11.77
CA ASP A 93 -9.04 -4.24 -12.68
C ASP A 93 -10.14 -3.20 -12.34
N GLN A 94 -10.39 -2.94 -11.05
CA GLN A 94 -11.37 -1.93 -10.62
C GLN A 94 -10.87 -0.51 -10.88
N LEU A 95 -9.60 -0.24 -10.54
CA LEU A 95 -8.96 1.05 -10.80
C LEU A 95 -8.92 1.36 -12.31
N PHE A 96 -8.56 0.36 -13.12
CA PHE A 96 -8.52 0.47 -14.57
C PHE A 96 -9.90 0.77 -15.14
N ALA A 97 -10.96 0.15 -14.62
CA ALA A 97 -12.33 0.37 -15.10
C ALA A 97 -12.86 1.77 -14.75
N ARG A 98 -12.52 2.30 -13.56
CA ARG A 98 -13.18 3.49 -12.99
C ARG A 98 -12.40 4.79 -13.15
N LEU A 99 -11.07 4.75 -13.22
CA LEU A 99 -10.29 5.98 -13.27
C LEU A 99 -10.24 6.55 -14.69
N GLU A 100 -10.51 7.85 -14.79
CA GLU A 100 -10.50 8.62 -16.04
C GLU A 100 -9.13 8.68 -16.69
N ILE A 101 -8.06 8.56 -15.90
CA ILE A 101 -6.68 8.57 -16.41
C ILE A 101 -6.41 7.44 -17.41
N PHE A 102 -7.13 6.31 -17.29
CA PHE A 102 -7.02 5.21 -18.23
C PHE A 102 -7.98 5.33 -19.43
N ALA A 103 -8.94 6.26 -19.44
CA ALA A 103 -9.99 6.32 -20.46
C ALA A 103 -9.44 6.41 -21.89
N ALA A 104 -8.47 7.28 -22.12
CA ALA A 104 -7.83 7.42 -23.42
C ALA A 104 -7.07 6.15 -23.85
N LEU A 105 -6.37 5.49 -22.92
CA LEU A 105 -5.64 4.25 -23.19
C LEU A 105 -6.59 3.06 -23.42
N ARG A 106 -7.71 2.99 -22.69
CA ARG A 106 -8.80 2.01 -22.91
C ARG A 106 -9.36 2.14 -24.32
N GLN A 107 -9.70 3.36 -24.73
CA GLN A 107 -10.24 3.64 -26.05
C GLN A 107 -9.24 3.27 -27.15
N LYS A 108 -7.98 3.72 -27.03
CA LYS A 108 -6.93 3.38 -28.00
C LYS A 108 -6.70 1.88 -28.12
N ARG A 109 -6.68 1.14 -27.01
CA ARG A 109 -6.56 -0.32 -27.02
C ARG A 109 -7.73 -0.98 -27.76
N ALA A 110 -8.95 -0.51 -27.52
CA ALA A 110 -10.15 -1.01 -28.21
C ALA A 110 -10.11 -0.71 -29.72
N ASP A 111 -9.68 0.49 -30.12
CA ASP A 111 -9.58 0.90 -31.52
C ASP A 111 -8.48 0.13 -32.27
N LEU A 112 -7.36 -0.19 -31.62
CA LEU A 112 -6.32 -1.06 -32.18
C LEU A 112 -6.78 -2.52 -32.28
N ALA A 113 -7.66 -2.98 -31.40
CA ALA A 113 -8.22 -4.33 -31.45
C ALA A 113 -9.28 -4.49 -32.56
N ASP A 114 -9.94 -3.41 -32.97
CA ASP A 114 -10.93 -3.40 -34.04
C ASP A 114 -10.26 -3.28 -35.43
N PRO A 115 -10.34 -4.31 -36.29
CA PRO A 115 -9.70 -4.28 -37.61
C PRO A 115 -10.13 -3.09 -38.49
N LYS A 116 -11.33 -2.53 -38.26
CA LYS A 116 -11.84 -1.39 -39.04
C LYS A 116 -11.23 -0.05 -38.61
N ARG A 117 -10.88 0.10 -37.33
CA ARG A 117 -10.32 1.32 -36.74
C ARG A 117 -8.79 1.27 -36.61
N PHE A 118 -8.21 0.08 -36.80
CA PHE A 118 -6.79 -0.17 -36.64
C PHE A 118 -5.89 0.86 -37.34
N HIS A 119 -6.08 1.10 -38.64
CA HIS A 119 -5.20 2.00 -39.40
C HIS A 119 -5.22 3.45 -38.89
N GLU A 120 -6.39 3.96 -38.50
CA GLU A 120 -6.53 5.30 -37.93
C GLU A 120 -5.87 5.38 -36.55
N ALA A 121 -6.12 4.37 -35.70
CA ALA A 121 -5.52 4.29 -34.37
C ALA A 121 -3.99 4.16 -34.43
N ALA A 122 -3.46 3.32 -35.33
CA ALA A 122 -2.04 3.14 -35.58
C ALA A 122 -1.37 4.43 -36.05
N ALA A 123 -2.00 5.14 -37.00
CA ALA A 123 -1.52 6.45 -37.45
C ALA A 123 -1.46 7.48 -36.31
N SER A 124 -2.44 7.48 -35.40
CA SER A 124 -2.46 8.37 -34.22
C SER A 124 -1.32 8.12 -33.23
N LEU A 125 -0.69 6.94 -33.29
CA LEU A 125 0.47 6.55 -32.47
C LEU A 125 1.81 6.79 -33.20
N GLY A 126 1.78 7.41 -34.39
CA GLY A 126 2.96 7.63 -35.20
C GLY A 126 3.48 6.38 -35.91
N ALA A 127 2.68 5.30 -36.00
CA ALA A 127 2.98 4.18 -36.87
C ALA A 127 2.75 4.66 -38.32
N ALA A 128 3.83 4.82 -39.08
CA ALA A 128 3.72 4.98 -40.52
C ALA A 128 3.19 3.67 -41.11
N PRO A 129 2.30 3.69 -42.11
CA PRO A 129 1.94 2.47 -42.81
C PRO A 129 3.23 1.89 -43.42
N GLU A 130 3.69 0.74 -42.91
CA GLU A 130 4.67 -0.06 -43.63
C GLU A 130 4.01 -0.46 -44.96
N VAL A 131 4.38 0.25 -46.03
CA VAL A 131 4.20 -0.27 -47.38
C VAL A 131 4.91 -1.63 -47.38
N PRO A 132 4.24 -2.74 -47.71
CA PRO A 132 4.92 -4.02 -47.75
C PRO A 132 6.08 -3.88 -48.73
N ALA A 133 7.30 -4.02 -48.20
CA ALA A 133 8.49 -4.09 -49.01
C ALA A 133 8.29 -5.24 -49.98
N ALA A 134 8.04 -4.90 -51.25
CA ALA A 134 8.11 -5.86 -52.34
C ALA A 134 9.43 -6.61 -52.17
N GLY A 135 9.33 -7.93 -52.04
CA GLY A 135 10.46 -8.81 -51.81
C GLY A 135 11.62 -8.41 -52.70
N GLY A 136 12.66 -7.85 -52.07
CA GLY A 136 13.93 -7.57 -52.71
C GLY A 136 14.53 -8.91 -53.09
N ALA A 137 14.32 -9.30 -54.35
CA ALA A 137 15.14 -10.30 -55.01
C ALA A 137 16.61 -9.90 -54.77
N THR A 138 17.34 -10.78 -54.10
CA THR A 138 18.78 -10.68 -53.94
C THR A 138 19.40 -10.52 -55.31
N ALA A 139 20.10 -9.40 -55.50
CA ALA A 139 20.92 -9.13 -56.66
C ALA A 139 21.96 -10.26 -56.78
N ALA A 140 21.72 -11.16 -57.74
CA ALA A 140 22.73 -12.08 -58.23
C ALA A 140 23.60 -11.35 -59.26
N ASP A 141 24.89 -11.54 -59.07
CA ASP A 141 26.04 -11.04 -59.81
C ASP A 141 25.86 -11.08 -61.36
N PRO A 142 26.11 -9.99 -62.13
CA PRO A 142 25.84 -9.92 -63.57
C PRO A 142 26.87 -10.63 -64.48
N GLN A 143 27.69 -11.55 -63.97
CA GLN A 143 28.81 -12.15 -64.71
C GLN A 143 28.95 -13.66 -64.47
N ALA A 144 27.91 -14.43 -64.79
CA ALA A 144 28.03 -15.90 -64.88
C ALA A 144 26.96 -16.59 -65.76
N ALA A 145 26.31 -15.90 -66.69
CA ALA A 145 25.29 -16.50 -67.57
C ALA A 145 25.59 -16.35 -69.08
N GLY A 146 26.85 -16.05 -69.44
CA GLY A 146 27.33 -16.04 -70.82
C GLY A 146 28.11 -17.29 -71.24
N ASP A 147 28.47 -18.16 -70.29
CA ASP A 147 29.49 -19.20 -70.51
C ASP A 147 28.96 -20.65 -70.55
N LEU A 148 27.65 -20.87 -70.37
CA LEU A 148 27.02 -22.20 -70.48
C LEU A 148 26.33 -22.44 -71.84
N GLU A 149 25.99 -21.39 -72.60
CA GLU A 149 25.40 -21.50 -73.94
C GLU A 149 26.43 -21.52 -75.09
N ARG A 150 27.71 -21.22 -74.80
CA ARG A 150 28.83 -21.42 -75.73
C ARG A 150 29.43 -22.83 -75.72
N LEU A 151 29.02 -23.68 -74.77
CA LEU A 151 29.51 -25.06 -74.61
C LEU A 151 28.57 -26.14 -75.21
N LEU A 152 27.43 -25.76 -75.78
CA LEU A 152 26.48 -26.69 -76.43
C LEU A 152 26.21 -26.41 -77.93
N GLY A 153 26.97 -25.49 -78.54
CA GLY A 153 27.22 -25.47 -79.99
C GLY A 153 26.01 -25.36 -80.93
N ARG A 154 24.99 -24.53 -80.64
CA ARG A 154 23.86 -24.32 -81.59
C ARG A 154 23.44 -22.85 -81.72
N LYS A 155 23.18 -22.46 -82.97
CA LYS A 155 22.91 -21.11 -83.49
C LYS A 155 21.39 -20.84 -83.57
N PRO A 156 20.89 -19.59 -83.41
CA PRO A 156 19.46 -19.32 -83.37
C PRO A 156 18.86 -19.12 -84.78
N ALA A 157 17.64 -19.63 -85.00
CA ALA A 157 16.72 -19.16 -86.05
C ALA A 157 15.29 -19.72 -85.87
N GLY A 158 14.29 -18.83 -85.99
CA GLY A 158 13.02 -19.11 -86.68
C GLY A 158 11.76 -19.45 -85.86
N THR A 159 10.78 -18.54 -85.84
CA THR A 159 9.32 -18.82 -85.75
C THR A 159 8.78 -19.41 -87.08
N PRO A 160 7.54 -19.97 -87.21
CA PRO A 160 6.39 -20.08 -86.28
C PRO A 160 5.69 -21.48 -86.21
N SER A 161 4.65 -21.63 -85.37
CA SER A 161 3.34 -22.29 -85.66
C SER A 161 2.76 -23.27 -84.59
N SER A 162 1.42 -23.17 -84.46
CA SER A 162 0.38 -24.11 -83.96
C SER A 162 0.20 -24.40 -82.45
N ALA A 163 -0.98 -23.98 -81.97
CA ALA A 163 -1.68 -24.52 -80.79
C ALA A 163 -2.36 -25.87 -81.12
N PRO A 164 -2.89 -26.62 -80.13
CA PRO A 164 -4.22 -26.27 -79.59
C PRO A 164 -4.40 -26.36 -78.05
N SER A 165 -5.37 -25.55 -77.59
CA SER A 165 -6.26 -25.62 -76.41
C SER A 165 -6.59 -27.03 -75.88
N SER A 166 -7.05 -27.29 -74.64
CA SER A 166 -7.54 -26.46 -73.52
C SER A 166 -7.99 -27.39 -72.38
N ALA A 167 -7.87 -26.98 -71.12
CA ALA A 167 -8.94 -27.10 -70.11
C ALA A 167 -8.72 -26.09 -68.96
N PRO A 168 -9.80 -25.58 -68.34
CA PRO A 168 -9.86 -24.22 -67.84
C PRO A 168 -9.53 -24.13 -66.36
N ALA A 169 -8.57 -23.27 -66.01
CA ALA A 169 -8.60 -22.65 -64.68
C ALA A 169 -9.78 -21.67 -64.69
N SER A 170 -10.70 -21.91 -63.77
CA SER A 170 -11.92 -21.17 -63.51
C SER A 170 -11.77 -19.65 -63.66
N SER A 171 -12.61 -19.06 -64.50
CA SER A 171 -12.84 -17.61 -64.64
C SER A 171 -13.44 -16.93 -63.39
N LEU A 172 -13.60 -17.67 -62.29
CA LEU A 172 -14.03 -17.14 -61.00
C LEU A 172 -12.91 -16.47 -60.21
N ASP A 173 -11.63 -16.74 -60.48
CA ASP A 173 -10.52 -16.22 -59.67
C ASP A 173 -10.32 -14.70 -59.72
N PRO A 174 -10.43 -14.00 -60.86
CA PRO A 174 -10.29 -12.55 -60.91
C PRO A 174 -11.46 -11.82 -60.25
N TRP A 175 -12.67 -12.37 -60.39
CA TRP A 175 -13.88 -11.82 -59.79
C TRP A 175 -13.92 -12.08 -58.28
N LEU A 176 -13.59 -13.29 -57.81
CA LEU A 176 -13.43 -13.59 -56.38
C LEU A 176 -12.38 -12.65 -55.78
N ARG A 177 -11.23 -12.47 -56.42
CA ARG A 177 -10.23 -11.49 -55.96
C ARG A 177 -10.78 -10.07 -55.95
N SER A 178 -11.60 -9.64 -56.92
CA SER A 178 -12.18 -8.28 -56.91
C SER A 178 -13.26 -8.06 -55.86
N VAL A 179 -13.98 -9.12 -55.46
CA VAL A 179 -15.01 -9.10 -54.42
C VAL A 179 -14.39 -9.26 -53.03
N VAL A 180 -13.33 -10.05 -52.92
CA VAL A 180 -12.63 -10.35 -51.67
C VAL A 180 -11.53 -9.34 -51.38
N ALA A 181 -10.86 -8.73 -52.35
CA ALA A 181 -9.78 -7.73 -52.13
C ALA A 181 -10.17 -6.51 -51.27
N PRO A 182 -11.39 -5.94 -51.35
CA PRO A 182 -11.83 -4.92 -50.40
C PRO A 182 -12.03 -5.45 -48.96
N HIS A 183 -12.06 -6.78 -48.79
CA HIS A 183 -12.27 -7.51 -47.54
C HIS A 183 -11.03 -8.31 -47.09
N VAL A 184 -9.93 -8.30 -47.86
CA VAL A 184 -8.63 -8.83 -47.43
C VAL A 184 -8.02 -7.76 -46.54
N LEU A 185 -8.22 -7.92 -45.24
CA LEU A 185 -7.42 -7.18 -44.26
C LEU A 185 -5.94 -7.47 -44.57
N PRO A 186 -5.07 -6.45 -44.67
CA PRO A 186 -3.63 -6.68 -44.70
C PRO A 186 -3.26 -7.60 -43.52
N ASP A 187 -2.15 -8.35 -43.61
CA ASP A 187 -1.63 -9.15 -42.49
C ASP A 187 -1.14 -8.21 -41.38
N ILE A 188 -2.09 -7.56 -40.72
CA ILE A 188 -1.93 -6.61 -39.64
C ILE A 188 -1.61 -7.35 -38.34
N GLY A 189 -1.70 -8.69 -38.29
CA GLY A 189 -1.64 -9.45 -37.05
C GLY A 189 -0.39 -9.16 -36.23
N ASN A 190 0.78 -9.06 -36.89
CA ASN A 190 2.04 -8.77 -36.22
C ASN A 190 2.16 -7.30 -35.77
N GLU A 191 1.76 -6.36 -36.62
CA GLU A 191 1.80 -4.92 -36.30
C GLU A 191 0.77 -4.56 -35.22
N GLN A 192 -0.44 -5.11 -35.33
CA GLN A 192 -1.52 -5.00 -34.38
C GLN A 192 -1.12 -5.55 -33.01
N ALA A 193 -0.56 -6.77 -32.95
CA ALA A 193 -0.05 -7.34 -31.71
C ALA A 193 1.04 -6.45 -31.09
N ARG A 194 1.95 -5.90 -31.91
CA ARG A 194 3.01 -4.98 -31.44
C ARG A 194 2.45 -3.69 -30.85
N LEU A 195 1.49 -3.06 -31.51
CA LEU A 195 0.88 -1.81 -31.06
C LEU A 195 0.02 -2.01 -29.82
N ILE A 196 -0.76 -3.10 -29.75
CA ILE A 196 -1.51 -3.47 -28.55
C ILE A 196 -0.56 -3.73 -27.39
N ALA A 197 0.55 -4.46 -27.60
CA ALA A 197 1.55 -4.68 -26.57
C ALA A 197 2.21 -3.37 -26.08
N ALA A 198 2.43 -2.41 -26.97
CA ALA A 198 2.94 -1.10 -26.60
C ALA A 198 1.93 -0.32 -25.72
N VAL A 199 0.64 -0.38 -26.05
CA VAL A 199 -0.42 0.23 -25.22
C VAL A 199 -0.55 -0.50 -23.88
N ASP A 200 -0.48 -1.83 -23.84
CA ASP A 200 -0.51 -2.61 -22.60
C ASP A 200 0.70 -2.29 -21.70
N SER A 201 1.88 -2.05 -22.29
CA SER A 201 3.06 -1.59 -21.55
C SER A 201 2.85 -0.19 -20.94
N ALA A 202 2.26 0.74 -21.70
CA ALA A 202 1.91 2.07 -21.20
C ALA A 202 0.84 2.00 -20.09
N LEU A 203 -0.17 1.15 -20.24
CA LEU A 203 -1.17 0.87 -19.21
C LEU A 203 -0.55 0.32 -17.93
N ALA A 204 0.38 -0.63 -18.05
CA ALA A 204 1.09 -1.18 -16.90
C ALA A 204 1.96 -0.15 -16.20
N ALA A 205 2.66 0.70 -16.94
CA ALA A 205 3.44 1.80 -16.35
C ALA A 205 2.54 2.77 -15.57
N GLU A 206 1.41 3.16 -16.17
CA GLU A 206 0.46 4.08 -15.56
C GLU A 206 -0.24 3.47 -14.33
N MET A 207 -0.60 2.19 -14.40
CA MET A 207 -1.18 1.48 -13.25
C MET A 207 -0.22 1.40 -12.06
N ARG A 208 1.07 1.11 -12.29
CA ARG A 208 2.07 1.15 -11.21
C ARG A 208 2.16 2.54 -10.58
N ARG A 209 2.09 3.60 -11.39
CA ARG A 209 2.11 4.99 -10.91
C ARG A 209 0.93 5.29 -9.98
N VAL A 210 -0.25 4.77 -10.31
CA VAL A 210 -1.45 4.87 -9.47
C VAL A 210 -1.27 4.07 -8.17
N LEU A 211 -0.93 2.77 -8.27
CA LEU A 211 -0.79 1.87 -7.12
C LEU A 211 0.28 2.33 -6.14
N HIS A 212 1.41 2.84 -6.63
CA HIS A 212 2.52 3.33 -5.82
C HIS A 212 2.35 4.80 -5.40
N HIS A 213 1.20 5.43 -5.66
CA HIS A 213 0.96 6.79 -5.18
C HIS A 213 0.93 6.79 -3.64
N PRO A 214 1.74 7.62 -2.94
CA PRO A 214 1.90 7.53 -1.49
C PRO A 214 0.59 7.65 -0.71
N ALA A 215 -0.34 8.49 -1.17
CA ALA A 215 -1.65 8.65 -0.53
C ALA A 215 -2.52 7.39 -0.68
N LEU A 216 -2.46 6.70 -1.83
CA LEU A 216 -3.20 5.47 -2.07
C LEU A 216 -2.61 4.34 -1.23
N MET A 217 -1.28 4.17 -1.26
CA MET A 217 -0.60 3.14 -0.46
C MET A 217 -0.89 3.28 1.03
N ARG A 218 -0.87 4.50 1.58
CA ARG A 218 -1.18 4.71 3.00
C ARG A 218 -2.62 4.32 3.32
N LEU A 219 -3.57 4.75 2.49
CA LEU A 219 -4.98 4.44 2.68
C LEU A 219 -5.26 2.94 2.56
N GLU A 220 -4.73 2.29 1.51
CA GLU A 220 -4.86 0.84 1.31
C GLU A 220 -4.23 0.08 2.47
N ALA A 221 -3.02 0.46 2.90
CA ALA A 221 -2.35 -0.18 4.04
C ALA A 221 -3.20 -0.09 5.31
N ASN A 222 -3.75 1.08 5.64
CA ASN A 222 -4.63 1.24 6.80
C ASN A 222 -5.84 0.30 6.72
N TRP A 223 -6.55 0.26 5.59
CA TRP A 223 -7.75 -0.57 5.44
C TRP A 223 -7.45 -2.07 5.41
N ARG A 224 -6.34 -2.50 4.79
CA ARG A 224 -5.88 -3.90 4.83
C ARG A 224 -5.51 -4.34 6.23
N SER A 225 -4.93 -3.45 7.03
CA SER A 225 -4.61 -3.75 8.43
C SER A 225 -5.85 -3.82 9.32
N ILE A 226 -6.85 -2.98 9.07
CA ILE A 226 -8.13 -3.04 9.75
C ILE A 226 -8.90 -4.32 9.37
N GLU A 227 -8.94 -4.68 8.08
CA GLU A 227 -9.49 -5.95 7.60
C GLU A 227 -8.84 -7.13 8.34
N ARG A 228 -7.50 -7.11 8.46
CA ARG A 228 -6.76 -8.14 9.19
C ARG A 228 -7.14 -8.19 10.67
N LEU A 229 -7.25 -7.05 11.35
CA LEU A 229 -7.70 -6.99 12.75
C LEU A 229 -9.08 -7.64 12.90
N VAL A 230 -10.04 -7.31 12.05
CA VAL A 230 -11.39 -7.89 12.09
C VAL A 230 -11.33 -9.39 11.86
N ARG A 231 -10.63 -9.84 10.82
CA ARG A 231 -10.57 -11.25 10.43
C ARG A 231 -9.88 -12.12 11.47
N GLU A 232 -8.81 -11.63 12.09
CA GLU A 232 -7.99 -12.43 13.02
C GLU A 232 -8.40 -12.29 14.49
N LEU A 233 -9.17 -11.26 14.85
CA LEU A 233 -9.68 -11.08 16.21
C LEU A 233 -11.16 -11.45 16.36
N ASP A 234 -11.90 -11.54 15.26
CA ASP A 234 -13.35 -11.79 15.23
C ASP A 234 -14.13 -10.99 16.31
N PRO A 235 -14.13 -9.64 16.25
CA PRO A 235 -14.71 -8.81 17.30
C PRO A 235 -16.19 -9.13 17.56
N GLY A 236 -16.56 -9.22 18.85
CA GLY A 236 -17.89 -9.58 19.31
C GLY A 236 -18.17 -9.03 20.71
N GLU A 237 -18.74 -9.85 21.59
CA GLU A 237 -19.14 -9.41 22.92
C GLU A 237 -17.93 -9.13 23.84
N SER A 238 -16.95 -10.04 23.87
CA SER A 238 -15.79 -9.98 24.78
C SER A 238 -14.66 -9.08 24.28
N LEU A 239 -14.43 -9.01 22.96
CA LEU A 239 -13.46 -8.10 22.34
C LEU A 239 -14.19 -7.23 21.34
N GLN A 240 -14.08 -5.91 21.47
CA GLN A 240 -14.76 -4.95 20.60
C GLN A 240 -13.75 -4.09 19.86
N LEU A 241 -13.95 -3.90 18.55
CA LEU A 241 -13.13 -3.02 17.72
C LEU A 241 -13.94 -1.81 17.28
N TYR A 242 -13.36 -0.62 17.42
CA TYR A 242 -13.97 0.63 16.99
C TYR A 242 -13.03 1.43 16.08
N LEU A 243 -13.61 2.12 15.09
CA LEU A 243 -12.91 3.01 14.19
C LEU A 243 -13.25 4.47 14.47
N LEU A 244 -12.23 5.32 14.49
CA LEU A 244 -12.36 6.77 14.49
C LEU A 244 -11.57 7.34 13.31
N ASP A 245 -12.29 7.82 12.29
CA ASP A 245 -11.67 8.60 11.20
C ASP A 245 -11.21 9.96 11.72
N LEU A 246 -9.90 10.18 11.62
CA LEU A 246 -9.26 11.45 11.91
C LEU A 246 -8.06 11.62 10.98
N SER A 247 -8.09 12.65 10.13
CA SER A 247 -6.93 12.91 9.26
C SER A 247 -5.73 13.36 10.08
N HIS A 248 -4.53 13.19 9.53
CA HIS A 248 -3.30 13.65 10.19
C HIS A 248 -3.31 15.17 10.39
N GLU A 249 -3.92 15.91 9.46
CA GLU A 249 -4.13 17.36 9.56
C GLU A 249 -5.11 17.73 10.69
N GLU A 250 -6.24 17.03 10.80
CA GLU A 250 -7.22 17.27 11.86
C GLU A 250 -6.65 16.95 13.24
N LEU A 251 -5.91 15.85 13.37
CA LEU A 251 -5.19 15.48 14.59
C LEU A 251 -4.17 16.57 14.96
N ALA A 252 -3.33 16.98 14.01
CA ALA A 252 -2.34 18.03 14.21
C ALA A 252 -2.98 19.35 14.66
N GLN A 253 -4.09 19.73 14.01
CA GLN A 253 -4.78 20.98 14.28
C GLN A 253 -5.49 20.97 15.64
N ASP A 254 -6.18 19.88 16.00
CA ASP A 254 -6.87 19.76 17.29
C ASP A 254 -5.87 19.80 18.45
N LEU A 255 -4.76 19.06 18.35
CA LEU A 255 -3.73 19.01 19.39
C LEU A 255 -2.96 20.33 19.51
N SER A 256 -2.60 20.97 18.40
CA SER A 256 -1.88 22.26 18.43
C SER A 256 -2.73 23.40 18.97
N ASN A 257 -4.01 23.47 18.61
CA ASN A 257 -4.95 24.47 19.12
C ASN A 257 -5.17 24.37 20.63
N HIS A 258 -5.01 23.17 21.20
CA HIS A 258 -5.29 22.89 22.60
C HIS A 258 -4.03 22.47 23.38
N ALA A 259 -2.83 22.81 22.88
CA ALA A 259 -1.57 22.41 23.50
C ALA A 259 -1.43 22.86 24.97
N ALA A 260 -2.04 24.00 25.34
CA ALA A 260 -2.06 24.51 26.70
C ALA A 260 -3.05 23.77 27.63
N ASP A 261 -4.15 23.25 27.08
CA ASP A 261 -5.16 22.50 27.82
C ASP A 261 -5.82 21.46 26.90
N LEU A 262 -5.26 20.25 26.91
CA LEU A 262 -5.78 19.15 26.11
C LEU A 262 -7.20 18.74 26.50
N SER A 263 -7.72 19.10 27.69
CA SER A 263 -9.09 18.74 28.08
C SER A 263 -10.17 19.42 27.22
N ALA A 264 -9.83 20.54 26.59
CA ALA A 264 -10.70 21.26 25.66
C ALA A 264 -10.74 20.64 24.24
N SER A 265 -9.78 19.77 23.91
CA SER A 265 -9.66 19.17 22.57
C SER A 265 -10.86 18.28 22.20
N ALA A 266 -11.13 18.16 20.90
CA ALA A 266 -12.13 17.22 20.41
C ALA A 266 -11.73 15.79 20.78
N LEU A 267 -10.46 15.44 20.61
CA LEU A 267 -9.95 14.12 20.90
C LEU A 267 -10.07 13.74 22.38
N HIS A 268 -9.88 14.69 23.30
CA HIS A 268 -10.15 14.43 24.72
C HIS A 268 -11.59 14.02 24.97
N ARG A 269 -12.58 14.69 24.36
CA ARG A 269 -13.99 14.31 24.51
C ARG A 269 -14.28 12.93 23.93
N LEU A 270 -13.62 12.56 22.84
CA LEU A 270 -13.77 11.24 22.20
C LEU A 270 -13.09 10.11 22.99
N LEU A 271 -12.01 10.38 23.70
CA LEU A 271 -11.28 9.36 24.46
C LEU A 271 -11.69 9.29 25.93
N ASN A 272 -12.08 10.43 26.52
CA ASN A 272 -12.27 10.61 27.97
C ASN A 272 -13.66 11.20 28.33
N GLY A 273 -14.55 11.38 27.36
CA GLY A 273 -15.87 11.97 27.55
C GLY A 273 -16.89 11.02 28.20
N ALA A 274 -18.13 11.47 28.32
CA ALA A 274 -19.17 10.79 29.12
C ALA A 274 -19.44 9.31 28.76
N HIS A 275 -19.19 8.89 27.52
CA HIS A 275 -19.38 7.49 27.10
C HIS A 275 -18.38 6.51 27.72
N THR A 276 -17.22 7.01 28.18
CA THR A 276 -16.24 6.22 28.94
C THR A 276 -16.43 6.34 30.45
N GLN A 277 -17.39 7.18 30.90
CA GLN A 277 -17.67 7.45 32.31
C GLN A 277 -18.89 6.66 32.81
N GLY A 278 -18.90 6.29 34.09
CA GLY A 278 -20.02 5.60 34.76
C GLY A 278 -19.86 4.08 34.89
N ALA A 279 -20.85 3.43 35.53
CA ALA A 279 -20.88 1.98 35.75
C ALA A 279 -21.09 1.18 34.45
N ASP A 280 -21.66 1.79 33.42
CA ASP A 280 -21.86 1.17 32.09
C ASP A 280 -20.99 1.82 31.00
N GLY A 281 -20.03 2.68 31.40
CA GLY A 281 -19.15 3.39 30.49
C GLY A 281 -18.13 2.44 29.85
N ARG A 282 -18.06 2.43 28.51
CA ARG A 282 -17.10 1.60 27.77
C ARG A 282 -15.73 2.26 27.81
N ARG A 283 -14.77 1.65 28.49
CA ARG A 283 -13.39 2.14 28.56
C ARG A 283 -12.60 1.58 27.40
N TRP A 284 -11.68 2.37 26.86
CA TRP A 284 -10.70 1.89 25.91
C TRP A 284 -9.68 1.03 26.65
N SER A 285 -9.40 -0.17 26.13
CA SER A 285 -8.34 -1.04 26.63
C SER A 285 -7.02 -0.72 25.95
N VAL A 286 -7.05 -0.32 24.68
CA VAL A 286 -5.88 0.06 23.88
C VAL A 286 -6.28 1.01 22.76
N LEU A 287 -5.42 1.97 22.47
CA LEU A 287 -5.54 2.90 21.35
C LEU A 287 -4.50 2.55 20.29
N ILE A 288 -4.91 2.37 19.05
CA ILE A 288 -4.06 2.08 17.90
C ILE A 288 -4.10 3.29 16.98
N SER A 289 -2.96 3.88 16.65
CA SER A 289 -2.89 5.00 15.72
C SER A 289 -2.00 4.70 14.53
N ASP A 290 -2.41 5.14 13.34
CA ASP A 290 -1.58 5.10 12.13
C ASP A 290 -0.47 6.18 12.13
N LEU A 291 -0.39 7.00 13.19
CA LEU A 291 0.67 7.97 13.40
C LEU A 291 2.04 7.29 13.35
N THR A 292 2.90 7.81 12.47
CA THR A 292 4.29 7.39 12.34
C THR A 292 5.20 8.55 12.70
N VAL A 293 6.01 8.40 13.74
CA VAL A 293 6.81 9.49 14.31
C VAL A 293 8.26 9.37 13.92
N GLY A 294 8.81 10.43 13.32
CA GLY A 294 10.21 10.52 12.92
C GLY A 294 10.99 11.54 13.76
N THR A 295 11.82 12.32 13.07
CA THR A 295 12.66 13.36 13.69
C THR A 295 12.00 14.74 13.64
N ASP A 296 10.80 14.84 13.10
CA ASP A 296 10.05 16.08 13.06
C ASP A 296 9.50 16.40 14.46
N LEU A 297 9.78 17.61 14.94
CA LEU A 297 9.39 18.02 16.29
C LEU A 297 7.86 18.08 16.44
N ALA A 298 7.14 18.42 15.37
CA ALA A 298 5.68 18.48 15.38
C ALA A 298 5.07 17.08 15.65
N GLY A 299 5.56 16.03 15.00
CA GLY A 299 5.13 14.65 15.23
C GLY A 299 5.50 14.15 16.63
N LEU A 300 6.67 14.53 17.15
CA LEU A 300 7.02 14.24 18.55
C LEU A 300 6.09 14.94 19.56
N GLN A 301 5.69 16.18 19.27
CA GLN A 301 4.70 16.91 20.08
C GLN A 301 3.32 16.27 20.00
N GLN A 302 2.89 15.82 18.81
CA GLN A 302 1.65 15.08 18.63
C GLN A 302 1.66 13.77 19.41
N LEU A 303 2.77 13.02 19.36
CA LEU A 303 2.95 11.80 20.13
C LEU A 303 2.82 12.05 21.64
N ALA A 304 3.47 13.10 22.13
CA ALA A 304 3.41 13.49 23.53
C ALA A 304 1.98 13.84 23.97
N ALA A 305 1.26 14.63 23.16
CA ALA A 305 -0.11 15.02 23.46
C ALA A 305 -1.09 13.84 23.37
N LEU A 306 -0.96 12.98 22.36
CA LEU A 306 -1.78 11.78 22.20
C LEU A 306 -1.53 10.79 23.33
N GLY A 307 -0.26 10.57 23.70
CA GLY A 307 0.09 9.73 24.86
C GLY A 307 -0.47 10.27 26.18
N ALA A 308 -0.54 11.59 26.36
CA ALA A 308 -1.12 12.19 27.55
C ALA A 308 -2.64 11.93 27.63
N LEU A 309 -3.34 12.03 26.49
CA LEU A 309 -4.76 11.67 26.39
C LEU A 309 -4.99 10.17 26.61
N ALA A 310 -4.08 9.33 26.10
CA ALA A 310 -4.10 7.88 26.25
C ALA A 310 -3.93 7.46 27.72
N GLY A 311 -2.91 8.00 28.41
CA GLY A 311 -2.71 7.73 29.83
C GLY A 311 -3.85 8.21 30.72
N ARG A 312 -4.51 9.30 30.33
CA ARG A 312 -5.73 9.74 31.01
C ARG A 312 -6.91 8.78 30.79
N ALA A 313 -7.05 8.23 29.59
CA ALA A 313 -8.04 7.21 29.27
C ALA A 313 -7.71 5.85 29.93
N SER A 314 -6.53 5.74 30.56
CA SER A 314 -5.97 4.48 31.06
C SER A 314 -5.82 3.41 29.97
N ALA A 315 -5.60 3.85 28.73
CA ALA A 315 -5.44 3.00 27.57
C ALA A 315 -4.10 3.34 26.90
N PRO A 316 -3.16 2.41 26.73
CA PRO A 316 -1.92 2.71 26.05
C PRO A 316 -2.14 3.07 24.59
N LEU A 317 -1.32 3.99 24.11
CA LEU A 317 -1.19 4.33 22.70
C LEU A 317 -0.17 3.40 22.04
N LEU A 318 -0.59 2.73 20.97
CA LEU A 318 0.25 1.99 20.04
C LEU A 318 0.39 2.80 18.76
N ALA A 319 1.62 3.15 18.39
CA ALA A 319 1.94 3.90 17.19
C ALA A 319 3.24 3.37 16.55
N ALA A 320 3.60 3.90 15.37
CA ALA A 320 4.80 3.49 14.66
C ALA A 320 5.94 4.52 14.83
N ALA A 321 7.17 4.02 14.86
CA ALA A 321 8.36 4.85 14.73
C ALA A 321 8.89 4.79 13.29
N HIS A 322 9.23 5.94 12.73
CA HIS A 322 10.01 6.00 11.51
C HIS A 322 11.49 5.69 11.85
N PRO A 323 12.24 4.96 10.99
CA PRO A 323 13.66 4.66 11.24
C PRO A 323 14.52 5.88 11.56
N SER A 324 14.15 7.07 11.05
CA SER A 324 14.88 8.31 11.33
C SER A 324 14.90 8.69 12.81
N LEU A 325 13.90 8.29 13.61
CA LEU A 325 13.90 8.51 15.07
C LEU A 325 15.05 7.77 15.77
N LEU A 326 15.61 6.74 15.14
CA LEU A 326 16.81 6.02 15.60
C LEU A 326 18.10 6.50 14.93
N GLY A 327 18.05 7.53 14.10
CA GLY A 327 19.21 7.99 13.33
C GLY A 327 19.44 7.23 12.02
N CYS A 328 18.43 6.49 11.52
CA CYS A 328 18.50 5.76 10.26
C CYS A 328 17.85 6.56 9.11
N HIS A 329 18.58 6.79 8.03
CA HIS A 329 18.03 7.47 6.85
C HIS A 329 17.23 6.55 5.92
N ALA A 330 17.39 5.24 6.06
CA ALA A 330 16.65 4.23 5.31
C ALA A 330 16.33 3.03 6.22
N PRO A 331 15.22 2.30 5.97
CA PRO A 331 14.85 1.12 6.75
C PRO A 331 15.99 0.10 6.85
N GLY A 332 16.70 -0.20 5.75
CA GLY A 332 17.79 -1.18 5.74
C GLY A 332 18.92 -0.91 6.74
N ALA A 333 19.15 0.37 7.11
CA ALA A 333 20.18 0.73 8.10
C ALA A 333 19.85 0.27 9.52
N LEU A 334 18.59 -0.10 9.81
CA LEU A 334 18.18 -0.67 11.09
C LEU A 334 18.95 -1.95 11.44
N ALA A 335 19.38 -2.72 10.43
CA ALA A 335 20.16 -3.94 10.65
C ALA A 335 21.58 -3.67 11.17
N GLU A 336 22.09 -2.43 11.06
CA GLU A 336 23.48 -2.07 11.37
C GLU A 336 23.57 -0.88 12.36
N PRO A 337 23.34 -1.08 13.67
CA PRO A 337 23.33 -0.02 14.68
C PRO A 337 24.56 0.87 14.73
N LYS A 338 25.71 0.36 14.29
CA LYS A 338 26.97 1.09 14.26
C LYS A 338 26.97 2.23 13.24
N THR A 339 26.04 2.22 12.29
CA THR A 339 25.92 3.21 11.21
C THR A 339 24.96 4.35 11.55
N TRP A 340 24.18 4.20 12.63
CA TRP A 340 23.15 5.16 13.02
C TRP A 340 23.77 6.50 13.42
N GLN A 341 23.16 7.58 12.95
CA GLN A 341 23.63 8.94 13.21
C GLN A 341 22.99 9.50 14.48
N PRO A 342 23.69 10.34 15.25
CA PRO A 342 23.06 11.09 16.33
C PRO A 342 21.90 11.95 15.79
N LEU A 343 20.81 12.03 16.57
CA LEU A 343 19.73 12.96 16.27
C LEU A 343 20.23 14.41 16.42
N ALA A 344 19.56 15.34 15.72
CA ALA A 344 19.74 16.76 15.95
C ALA A 344 19.52 17.11 17.43
N ALA A 345 20.30 18.05 17.98
CA ALA A 345 20.38 18.26 19.43
C ALA A 345 19.03 18.62 20.07
N ASP A 346 18.20 19.39 19.38
CA ASP A 346 16.86 19.77 19.80
C ASP A 346 15.88 18.57 19.78
N VAL A 347 15.91 17.79 18.71
CA VAL A 347 15.12 16.54 18.57
C VAL A 347 15.54 15.53 19.64
N ALA A 348 16.83 15.33 19.84
CA ALA A 348 17.39 14.44 20.86
C ALA A 348 16.95 14.86 22.27
N ALA A 349 17.05 16.16 22.58
CA ALA A 349 16.65 16.71 23.87
C ALA A 349 15.14 16.54 24.10
N TYR A 350 14.31 16.81 23.08
CA TYR A 350 12.86 16.64 23.19
C TYR A 350 12.47 15.17 23.35
N TRP A 351 13.03 14.27 22.53
CA TRP A 351 12.80 12.83 22.62
C TRP A 351 13.17 12.30 24.01
N GLN A 352 14.35 12.66 24.51
CA GLN A 352 14.80 12.26 25.84
C GLN A 352 13.86 12.78 26.94
N ALA A 353 13.44 14.04 26.86
CA ALA A 353 12.52 14.62 27.83
C ALA A 353 11.13 13.95 27.78
N LEU A 354 10.63 13.60 26.59
CA LEU A 354 9.40 12.83 26.43
C LEU A 354 9.53 11.45 27.09
N ARG A 355 10.62 10.73 26.84
CA ARG A 355 10.87 9.39 27.43
C ARG A 355 10.99 9.40 28.95
N GLN A 356 11.44 10.51 29.54
CA GLN A 356 11.53 10.69 30.99
C GLN A 356 10.24 11.24 31.62
N SER A 357 9.23 11.56 30.81
CA SER A 357 7.98 12.14 31.29
C SER A 357 7.03 11.09 31.89
N PRO A 358 6.04 11.51 32.70
CA PRO A 358 4.97 10.62 33.17
C PRO A 358 4.08 10.05 32.07
N VAL A 359 4.13 10.62 30.85
CA VAL A 359 3.37 10.17 29.68
C VAL A 359 4.01 8.95 29.04
N ALA A 360 5.34 8.83 29.11
CA ALA A 360 6.11 7.81 28.41
C ALA A 360 5.63 6.36 28.64
N PRO A 361 5.26 5.93 29.87
CA PRO A 361 4.82 4.57 30.12
C PRO A 361 3.55 4.15 29.34
N TRP A 362 2.75 5.10 28.88
CA TRP A 362 1.52 4.88 28.13
C TRP A 362 1.71 4.84 26.61
N ILE A 363 2.94 5.00 26.12
CA ILE A 363 3.24 5.02 24.69
C ILE A 363 4.08 3.80 24.34
N GLY A 364 3.57 2.97 23.44
CA GLY A 364 4.29 1.91 22.74
C GLY A 364 4.55 2.32 21.29
N LEU A 365 5.83 2.40 20.91
CA LEU A 365 6.24 2.61 19.51
C LEU A 365 6.88 1.34 18.95
N ALA A 366 6.50 0.93 17.75
CA ALA A 366 7.15 -0.18 17.06
C ALA A 366 7.65 0.16 15.66
N LEU A 367 8.64 -0.62 15.21
CA LEU A 367 9.17 -0.63 13.85
C LEU A 367 9.82 -2.00 13.56
N PRO A 368 10.09 -2.34 12.29
CA PRO A 368 9.65 -1.64 11.10
C PRO A 368 8.22 -2.04 10.73
N ARG A 369 7.78 -1.62 9.54
CA ARG A 369 6.48 -1.98 8.97
C ARG A 369 6.44 -3.47 8.59
N VAL A 370 5.23 -4.03 8.45
CA VAL A 370 4.99 -5.42 8.03
C VAL A 370 4.25 -5.48 6.71
N LEU A 371 4.45 -6.52 5.91
CA LEU A 371 3.87 -6.63 4.57
C LEU A 371 2.34 -6.79 4.66
N ALA A 372 1.59 -5.94 3.96
CA ALA A 372 0.13 -5.90 4.01
C ALA A 372 -0.54 -6.76 2.94
N ARG A 373 0.00 -6.79 1.71
CA ARG A 373 -0.43 -7.70 0.64
C ARG A 373 0.71 -8.12 -0.27
N LEU A 374 0.45 -9.16 -1.07
CA LEU A 374 1.33 -9.51 -2.20
C LEU A 374 1.16 -8.50 -3.34
N PRO A 375 2.24 -8.18 -4.07
CA PRO A 375 2.17 -7.46 -5.33
C PRO A 375 1.25 -8.17 -6.32
N TYR A 376 0.50 -7.42 -7.14
CA TYR A 376 -0.32 -7.98 -8.21
C TYR A 376 0.56 -8.52 -9.34
N GLY A 377 0.18 -9.67 -9.89
CA GLY A 377 0.99 -10.37 -10.88
C GLY A 377 0.48 -11.77 -11.17
N LYS A 378 0.99 -12.40 -12.22
CA LYS A 378 0.49 -13.70 -12.70
C LYS A 378 0.62 -14.83 -11.69
N THR A 379 1.63 -14.77 -10.82
CA THR A 379 1.93 -15.81 -9.83
C THR A 379 1.35 -15.52 -8.45
N SER A 380 0.71 -14.37 -8.27
CA SER A 380 0.11 -13.91 -7.01
C SER A 380 -1.37 -13.63 -7.22
N ASP A 381 -1.74 -12.36 -7.41
CA ASP A 381 -3.11 -11.93 -7.68
C ASP A 381 -3.18 -11.37 -9.11
N PRO A 382 -3.71 -12.14 -10.08
CA PRO A 382 -3.60 -11.85 -11.50
C PRO A 382 -4.60 -10.79 -11.97
N VAL A 383 -4.11 -9.84 -12.76
CA VAL A 383 -4.95 -8.84 -13.45
C VAL A 383 -5.52 -9.44 -14.74
N SER A 384 -6.83 -9.35 -14.91
CA SER A 384 -7.53 -9.96 -16.05
C SER A 384 -7.62 -9.05 -17.28
N THR A 385 -7.58 -7.73 -17.08
CA THR A 385 -7.93 -6.79 -18.14
C THR A 385 -6.80 -6.49 -19.13
N PHE A 386 -5.55 -6.53 -18.67
CA PHE A 386 -4.34 -6.33 -19.47
C PHE A 386 -3.14 -7.02 -18.81
N SER A 387 -2.06 -7.27 -19.56
CA SER A 387 -0.86 -7.89 -18.99
C SER A 387 -0.20 -6.96 -17.97
N PHE A 388 -0.23 -7.35 -16.71
CA PHE A 388 0.29 -6.54 -15.61
C PHE A 388 1.16 -7.35 -14.66
N GLU A 389 2.24 -6.72 -14.20
CA GLU A 389 3.07 -7.15 -13.09
C GLU A 389 3.38 -5.87 -12.29
N GLU A 390 2.94 -5.78 -11.04
CA GLU A 390 3.14 -4.57 -10.23
C GLU A 390 4.62 -4.29 -10.00
N MET A 391 5.40 -5.36 -9.76
CA MET A 391 6.83 -5.30 -9.50
C MET A 391 7.60 -6.24 -10.44
N PRO A 392 7.85 -5.83 -11.70
CA PRO A 392 8.64 -6.62 -12.63
C PRO A 392 10.09 -6.81 -12.16
N GLU A 393 10.58 -5.87 -11.36
CA GLU A 393 11.84 -5.94 -10.64
C GLU A 393 11.59 -5.81 -9.14
N HIS A 394 12.48 -6.37 -8.31
CA HIS A 394 12.39 -6.20 -6.87
C HIS A 394 12.65 -4.75 -6.48
N GLN A 395 11.63 -4.10 -5.91
CA GLN A 395 11.70 -2.72 -5.44
C GLN A 395 11.08 -2.62 -4.06
N HIS A 396 11.93 -2.51 -3.04
CA HIS A 396 11.51 -2.50 -1.63
C HIS A 396 10.39 -1.49 -1.31
N HIS A 397 10.45 -0.31 -1.93
CA HIS A 397 9.47 0.76 -1.72
C HIS A 397 8.15 0.54 -2.47
N GLY A 398 8.10 -0.39 -3.44
CA GLY A 398 6.89 -0.74 -4.18
C GLY A 398 5.95 -1.68 -3.42
N TYR A 399 6.43 -2.36 -2.38
CA TYR A 399 5.56 -3.18 -1.54
C TYR A 399 4.59 -2.34 -0.71
N LEU A 400 3.37 -2.85 -0.54
CA LEU A 400 2.40 -2.28 0.38
C LEU A 400 2.74 -2.66 1.83
N TRP A 401 3.35 -1.74 2.56
CA TRP A 401 3.76 -1.92 3.96
C TRP A 401 2.73 -1.35 4.94
N SER A 402 2.23 -2.20 5.85
CA SER A 402 1.37 -1.82 6.99
C SER A 402 2.18 -1.24 8.14
N SER A 403 1.63 -0.22 8.80
CA SER A 403 2.14 0.29 10.07
C SER A 403 2.30 -0.82 11.12
N ALA A 404 3.38 -0.75 11.91
CA ALA A 404 3.64 -1.64 13.02
C ALA A 404 2.61 -1.52 14.16
N ALA A 405 1.91 -0.38 14.25
CA ALA A 405 0.91 -0.13 15.27
C ALA A 405 -0.25 -1.15 15.22
N PHE A 406 -0.74 -1.46 14.01
CA PHE A 406 -1.78 -2.47 13.82
C PHE A 406 -1.32 -3.87 14.18
N ALA A 407 -0.05 -4.19 13.90
CA ALA A 407 0.58 -5.45 14.30
C ALA A 407 0.61 -5.59 15.83
N LEU A 408 0.99 -4.54 16.57
CA LEU A 408 0.88 -4.54 18.02
C LEU A 408 -0.57 -4.68 18.49
N GLY A 409 -1.50 -3.95 17.89
CA GLY A 409 -2.93 -4.06 18.21
C GLY A 409 -3.45 -5.48 18.08
N LEU A 410 -3.10 -6.15 16.98
CA LEU A 410 -3.45 -7.54 16.73
C LEU A 410 -2.88 -8.48 17.80
N LEU A 411 -1.59 -8.34 18.13
CA LEU A 411 -0.95 -9.15 19.18
C LEU A 411 -1.57 -8.93 20.56
N ALA A 412 -1.95 -7.69 20.90
CA ALA A 412 -2.63 -7.38 22.15
C ALA A 412 -4.04 -8.00 22.21
N GLY A 413 -4.81 -7.90 21.12
CA GLY A 413 -6.12 -8.53 21.02
C GLY A 413 -6.03 -10.06 21.12
N GLN A 414 -5.06 -10.68 20.46
CA GLN A 414 -4.81 -12.13 20.55
C GLN A 414 -4.43 -12.55 21.97
N ALA A 415 -3.61 -11.77 22.68
CA ALA A 415 -3.29 -12.05 24.07
C ALA A 415 -4.56 -12.03 24.96
N PHE A 416 -5.45 -11.05 24.77
CA PHE A 416 -6.73 -11.01 25.48
C PHE A 416 -7.63 -12.20 25.12
N LEU A 417 -7.77 -12.55 23.84
CA LEU A 417 -8.60 -13.69 23.42
C LEU A 417 -8.13 -15.03 24.00
N ASN A 418 -6.82 -15.15 24.23
CA ASN A 418 -6.22 -16.37 24.79
C ASN A 418 -6.31 -16.44 26.32
N GLU A 419 -6.17 -15.30 27.01
CA GLU A 419 -5.92 -15.26 28.46
C GLU A 419 -6.96 -14.43 29.24
N GLY A 420 -7.92 -13.78 28.57
CA GLY A 420 -8.87 -12.86 29.20
C GLY A 420 -8.17 -11.67 29.86
N TRP A 421 -8.74 -11.17 30.97
CA TRP A 421 -8.12 -10.07 31.74
C TRP A 421 -6.92 -10.49 32.58
N GLU A 422 -6.63 -11.79 32.69
CA GLU A 422 -5.36 -12.29 33.21
C GLU A 422 -4.22 -12.20 32.19
N MET A 423 -4.49 -11.62 31.00
CA MET A 423 -3.52 -11.50 29.91
C MET A 423 -2.17 -10.93 30.33
N ALA A 424 -1.12 -11.59 29.87
CA ALA A 424 0.23 -11.06 29.88
C ALA A 424 0.68 -10.76 28.45
N LEU A 425 1.17 -9.53 28.23
CA LEU A 425 1.85 -9.18 26.99
C LEU A 425 3.20 -9.90 26.91
N SER A 426 3.20 -11.07 26.29
CA SER A 426 4.35 -11.98 26.24
C SER A 426 5.45 -11.50 25.28
N ALA A 427 6.71 -11.75 25.67
CA ALA A 427 7.85 -11.54 24.78
C ALA A 427 7.87 -12.61 23.68
N GLY A 428 8.31 -12.23 22.48
CA GLY A 428 8.39 -13.15 21.33
C GLY A 428 7.06 -13.42 20.63
N ALA A 429 5.98 -12.68 20.94
CA ALA A 429 4.68 -12.83 20.29
C ALA A 429 4.81 -12.77 18.76
N GLU A 430 4.30 -13.80 18.07
CA GLU A 430 4.46 -13.97 16.61
C GLU A 430 3.20 -13.55 15.84
N LEU A 431 3.38 -12.72 14.82
CA LEU A 431 2.42 -12.47 13.74
C LEU A 431 2.61 -13.55 12.68
N GLY A 432 1.67 -14.49 12.63
CA GLY A 432 1.61 -15.55 11.63
C GLY A 432 1.06 -15.08 10.27
N ASP A 433 1.08 -15.98 9.29
CA ASP A 433 0.37 -15.87 8.01
C ASP A 433 0.51 -14.52 7.29
N LEU A 434 1.70 -13.93 7.37
CA LEU A 434 2.02 -12.72 6.61
C LEU A 434 2.16 -13.05 5.12
N PRO A 435 1.88 -12.09 4.22
CA PRO A 435 2.15 -12.25 2.81
C PRO A 435 3.63 -12.63 2.58
N SER A 436 3.85 -13.55 1.64
CA SER A 436 5.16 -14.15 1.36
C SER A 436 5.46 -14.08 -0.14
N HIS A 437 6.27 -13.10 -0.54
CA HIS A 437 6.62 -12.87 -1.95
C HIS A 437 7.99 -13.46 -2.28
N SER A 438 8.05 -14.34 -3.28
CA SER A 438 9.30 -14.85 -3.82
C SER A 438 9.72 -14.05 -5.04
N TYR A 439 10.95 -13.55 -5.08
CA TYR A 439 11.50 -12.82 -6.22
C TYR A 439 12.83 -13.44 -6.66
N ARG A 440 13.24 -13.19 -7.91
CA ARG A 440 14.52 -13.65 -8.44
C ARG A 440 15.52 -12.52 -8.51
N LEU A 441 16.73 -12.76 -8.02
CA LEU A 441 17.87 -11.84 -8.10
C LEU A 441 19.10 -12.67 -8.51
N ASP A 442 19.83 -12.23 -9.53
CA ASP A 442 21.03 -12.93 -10.05
C ASP A 442 20.83 -14.43 -10.35
N GLY A 443 19.61 -14.81 -10.75
CA GLY A 443 19.25 -16.19 -11.06
C GLY A 443 18.82 -17.03 -9.84
N GLU A 444 19.02 -16.53 -8.62
CA GLU A 444 18.61 -17.18 -7.37
C GLU A 444 17.21 -16.72 -6.94
N SER A 445 16.48 -17.60 -6.24
CA SER A 445 15.16 -17.28 -5.67
C SER A 445 15.34 -16.83 -4.23
N HIS A 446 14.80 -15.66 -3.91
CA HIS A 446 14.81 -15.09 -2.56
C HIS A 446 13.39 -14.92 -2.06
N LEU A 447 13.19 -15.17 -0.76
CA LEU A 447 11.95 -14.84 -0.08
C LEU A 447 12.04 -13.45 0.53
N GLN A 448 11.09 -12.59 0.20
CA GLN A 448 10.94 -11.28 0.81
C GLN A 448 10.64 -11.42 2.31
N PRO A 449 11.39 -10.74 3.18
CA PRO A 449 11.08 -10.62 4.61
C PRO A 449 9.70 -9.99 4.84
N CYS A 450 8.95 -10.53 5.81
CA CYS A 450 7.59 -10.07 6.12
C CYS A 450 7.57 -8.80 6.97
N ALA A 451 8.59 -8.57 7.80
CA ALA A 451 8.90 -7.23 8.32
C ALA A 451 9.93 -6.58 7.40
N GLU A 452 9.88 -5.25 7.28
CA GLU A 452 10.63 -4.46 6.29
C GLU A 452 12.15 -4.71 6.29
N VAL A 453 12.71 -5.21 7.40
CA VAL A 453 14.15 -5.41 7.57
C VAL A 453 14.42 -6.75 8.26
N LEU A 454 15.38 -7.51 7.70
CA LEU A 454 16.01 -8.62 8.41
C LEU A 454 17.09 -8.05 9.34
N MET A 455 16.87 -8.16 10.65
CA MET A 455 17.79 -7.66 11.66
C MET A 455 18.15 -8.74 12.66
N GLY A 456 19.40 -8.72 13.15
CA GLY A 456 19.87 -9.60 14.22
C GLY A 456 19.56 -9.05 15.61
N GLU A 457 19.81 -9.85 16.64
CA GLU A 457 19.53 -9.50 18.05
C GLU A 457 20.23 -8.20 18.48
N ALA A 458 21.48 -7.97 18.08
CA ALA A 458 22.21 -6.75 18.43
C ALA A 458 21.51 -5.46 17.95
N ALA A 459 20.85 -5.54 16.78
CA ALA A 459 20.05 -4.44 16.24
C ALA A 459 18.73 -4.29 17.00
N ALA A 460 18.01 -5.39 17.21
CA ALA A 460 16.79 -5.40 17.99
C ALA A 460 17.01 -4.84 19.42
N ASP A 461 18.11 -5.21 20.08
CA ASP A 461 18.50 -4.67 21.39
C ASP A 461 18.81 -3.18 21.36
N ALA A 462 19.42 -2.67 20.29
CA ALA A 462 19.68 -1.25 20.12
C ALA A 462 18.37 -0.45 19.96
N ILE A 463 17.42 -0.99 19.18
CA ILE A 463 16.06 -0.45 19.03
C ILE A 463 15.34 -0.40 20.39
N CYS A 464 15.39 -1.51 21.13
CA CYS A 464 14.84 -1.62 22.49
C CYS A 464 15.41 -0.58 23.47
N ARG A 465 16.73 -0.35 23.46
CA ARG A 465 17.37 0.68 24.32
C ARG A 465 16.93 2.11 23.96
N ALA A 466 16.61 2.35 22.70
CA ALA A 466 16.09 3.63 22.23
C ALA A 466 14.60 3.85 22.59
N GLY A 467 13.95 2.89 23.26
CA GLY A 467 12.55 2.98 23.68
C GLY A 467 11.55 2.51 22.62
N VAL A 468 12.01 1.86 21.55
CA VAL A 468 11.15 1.37 20.46
C VAL A 468 11.12 -0.16 20.49
N MET A 469 10.00 -0.75 20.08
CA MET A 469 9.81 -2.20 19.99
C MET A 469 10.13 -2.71 18.57
N PRO A 470 11.07 -3.66 18.42
CA PRO A 470 11.41 -4.23 17.12
C PRO A 470 10.50 -5.41 16.74
N LEU A 471 9.93 -5.35 15.54
CA LEU A 471 9.30 -6.48 14.84
C LEU A 471 10.33 -7.20 13.97
N MET A 472 10.74 -8.39 14.39
CA MET A 472 11.79 -9.17 13.76
C MET A 472 11.20 -10.10 12.70
N SER A 473 11.71 -10.03 11.46
CA SER A 473 11.43 -11.04 10.44
C SER A 473 12.49 -12.15 10.50
N TYR A 474 12.09 -13.37 10.20
CA TYR A 474 13.01 -14.51 10.05
C TYR A 474 13.17 -14.86 8.57
N ARG A 475 14.35 -15.38 8.20
CA ARG A 475 14.58 -15.89 6.84
C ARG A 475 13.66 -17.08 6.59
N ASN A 476 13.08 -17.15 5.40
CA ASN A 476 12.27 -18.28 4.94
C ASN A 476 11.05 -18.61 5.83
N ARG A 477 10.55 -17.64 6.61
CA ARG A 477 9.29 -17.76 7.37
C ARG A 477 8.38 -16.61 6.98
N ASN A 478 7.10 -16.90 6.84
CA ASN A 478 6.05 -15.91 6.61
C ASN A 478 5.53 -15.32 7.93
N THR A 479 6.44 -15.01 8.86
CA THR A 479 6.11 -14.54 10.21
C THR A 479 6.99 -13.37 10.63
N ALA A 480 6.47 -12.54 11.53
CA ALA A 480 7.23 -11.49 12.22
C ALA A 480 7.02 -11.64 13.73
N SER A 481 8.06 -11.50 14.54
CA SER A 481 7.97 -11.63 16.00
C SER A 481 8.29 -10.30 16.67
N LEU A 482 7.45 -9.90 17.63
CA LEU A 482 7.76 -8.80 18.52
C LEU A 482 8.75 -9.27 19.58
N LEU A 483 9.97 -8.73 19.59
CA LEU A 483 11.01 -9.19 20.52
C LEU A 483 10.53 -9.10 21.98
N ARG A 484 9.95 -7.96 22.35
CA ARG A 484 9.35 -7.73 23.68
C ARG A 484 8.43 -6.52 23.67
N TRP A 485 7.48 -6.53 24.59
CA TRP A 485 6.67 -5.36 24.92
C TRP A 485 7.41 -4.40 25.84
N GLN A 486 7.38 -3.12 25.51
CA GLN A 486 7.89 -2.04 26.35
C GLN A 486 7.25 -0.71 25.97
N SER A 487 7.29 0.25 26.90
CA SER A 487 7.00 1.64 26.59
C SER A 487 8.24 2.37 26.08
N ILE A 488 8.03 3.62 25.63
CA ILE A 488 9.15 4.52 25.28
C ILE A 488 9.94 4.99 26.50
N ALA A 489 9.51 4.68 27.73
CA ALA A 489 10.08 5.23 28.95
C ALA A 489 11.62 5.04 29.07
N ASP A 490 12.26 6.00 29.73
CA ASP A 490 13.66 5.92 30.15
C ASP A 490 13.77 6.19 31.67
N PRO A 491 14.20 5.20 32.50
CA PRO A 491 14.62 3.85 32.13
C PRO A 491 13.48 3.03 31.52
N VAL A 492 13.83 2.03 30.70
CA VAL A 492 12.87 1.15 30.02
C VAL A 492 11.91 0.50 31.03
N ARG A 493 10.61 0.55 30.74
CA ARG A 493 9.54 -0.04 31.53
C ARG A 493 8.58 -0.82 30.63
N ALA A 494 7.84 -1.74 31.23
CA ALA A 494 6.68 -2.35 30.58
C ALA A 494 5.70 -1.27 30.10
N LEU A 495 4.98 -1.57 29.02
CA LEU A 495 3.89 -0.73 28.55
C LEU A 495 2.76 -0.76 29.60
N GLN A 496 2.36 0.41 30.09
CA GLN A 496 1.23 0.52 31.02
C GLN A 496 -0.07 0.22 30.29
N GLY A 497 -0.95 -0.48 30.95
CA GLY A 497 -2.29 -0.74 30.46
C GLY A 497 -3.19 -1.24 31.55
N VAL A 498 -4.42 -1.53 31.18
CA VAL A 498 -5.44 -2.09 32.07
C VAL A 498 -5.07 -3.47 32.62
N TRP A 499 -4.14 -4.17 31.96
CA TRP A 499 -3.57 -5.46 32.36
C TRP A 499 -2.36 -5.36 33.31
N SER A 500 -1.88 -4.15 33.65
CA SER A 500 -0.62 -3.95 34.41
C SER A 500 -0.79 -3.59 35.88
#